data_AF-R9JSW6-F1
#
_entry.id   AF-R9JSW6-F1
#
_cell.length_a   1.000
_cell.length_b   1.000
_cell.length_c   1.000
_cell.angle_alpha   90.00
_cell.angle_beta   90.00
_cell.angle_gamma   90.00
#
_symmetry.space_group_name_H-M   'P 1'
#
loop_
_entity.id
_entity.type
_entity.pdbx_description
1 polymer ?
#
loop_
_entity_poly.entity_id
_entity_poly.type
_entity_poly.pdbx_seq_one_letter_code
_entity_poly.pdbx_strand_id
1 'polypeptide(L)'
;MFDLIHPDTSFCYNPFQYVQDDKDVLRLISNLIKNTTPKGSQSSDPFWEKSETALLQALMMYLLHEAPPEEQNFPMIMEMLASAQVKEEDEDYESPLDILFERLEMREPESIAVKQYHIYKQAAGKTAKSILISVGVRLAAFNLKQIADLTCTDELDLASIGEKKVALFCCIPDADTSLNYLVGMIYSQLFQTLYYVADRLHGGKLPIPVHCIMDEWANVALPDDFEKILATMRSRSISCSIIVQNMSQIKALFKDSWESLAGNCDELLYLGGNEKETHKYISELLGKETIVRPLGCMP
;
A
#
# COMPACT_ATOMS: atom_id res chain seq x y z
N MET A 1 -9.49 6.45 13.91
CA MET A 1 -8.72 5.25 14.31
C MET A 1 -9.11 4.12 13.38
N PHE A 2 -8.15 3.61 12.63
CA PHE A 2 -8.29 2.41 11.83
C PHE A 2 -7.74 1.23 12.65
N ASP A 3 -8.60 0.31 13.07
CA ASP A 3 -8.27 -0.72 14.05
C ASP A 3 -8.51 -2.13 13.47
N LEU A 4 -7.41 -2.85 13.20
CA LEU A 4 -7.47 -4.24 12.74
C LEU A 4 -7.62 -5.26 13.88
N ILE A 5 -7.46 -4.84 15.14
CA ILE A 5 -7.68 -5.67 16.33
C ILE A 5 -9.18 -5.73 16.65
N HIS A 6 -9.86 -4.59 16.51
CA HIS A 6 -11.31 -4.47 16.69
C HIS A 6 -12.00 -3.83 15.47
N PRO A 7 -12.09 -4.56 14.33
CA PRO A 7 -12.68 -4.03 13.09
C PRO A 7 -14.11 -3.49 13.26
N ASP A 8 -14.92 -4.12 14.11
CA ASP A 8 -16.32 -3.75 14.33
C ASP A 8 -16.50 -2.35 14.96
N THR A 9 -15.44 -1.77 15.53
CA THR A 9 -15.44 -0.43 16.13
C THR A 9 -14.48 0.55 15.45
N SER A 10 -13.85 0.11 14.36
CA SER A 10 -12.92 0.91 13.58
C SER A 10 -13.66 1.90 12.68
N PHE A 11 -13.01 3.00 12.33
CA PHE A 11 -13.42 3.78 11.17
C PHE A 11 -13.17 3.00 9.88
N CYS A 12 -14.02 3.23 8.89
CA CYS A 12 -13.93 2.57 7.59
C CYS A 12 -12.90 3.25 6.67
N TYR A 13 -12.28 2.46 5.80
CA TYR A 13 -11.33 2.91 4.79
C TYR A 13 -11.67 2.31 3.44
N ASN A 14 -12.15 3.13 2.50
CA ASN A 14 -12.41 2.69 1.14
C ASN A 14 -11.35 3.25 0.17
N PRO A 15 -10.47 2.39 -0.39
CA PRO A 15 -9.42 2.83 -1.29
C PRO A 15 -9.90 3.58 -2.54
N PHE A 16 -11.15 3.37 -2.99
CA PHE A 16 -11.71 4.07 -4.17
C PHE A 16 -11.81 5.58 -3.95
N GLN A 17 -12.03 6.04 -2.72
CA GLN A 17 -12.18 7.47 -2.41
C GLN A 17 -10.91 8.29 -2.62
N TYR A 18 -9.76 7.62 -2.74
CA TYR A 18 -8.45 8.26 -2.90
C TYR A 18 -7.87 8.10 -4.30
N VAL A 19 -8.64 7.55 -5.24
CA VAL A 19 -8.26 7.46 -6.66
C VAL A 19 -8.74 8.72 -7.38
N GLN A 20 -7.82 9.49 -7.96
CA GLN A 20 -8.16 10.72 -8.69
C GLN A 20 -8.28 10.48 -10.20
N ASP A 21 -7.48 9.57 -10.74
CA ASP A 21 -7.47 9.22 -12.16
C ASP A 21 -7.10 7.74 -12.39
N ASP A 22 -7.15 7.31 -13.65
CA ASP A 22 -6.84 5.92 -14.03
C ASP A 22 -5.41 5.49 -13.65
N LYS A 23 -4.46 6.41 -13.52
CA LYS A 23 -3.07 6.06 -13.14
C LYS A 23 -2.99 5.70 -11.67
N ASP A 24 -3.85 6.29 -10.84
CA ASP A 24 -3.93 5.93 -9.42
C ASP A 24 -4.51 4.53 -9.24
N VAL A 25 -5.42 4.08 -10.12
CA VAL A 25 -5.83 2.66 -10.16
C VAL A 25 -4.64 1.75 -10.43
N LEU A 26 -3.82 2.07 -11.45
CA LEU A 26 -2.64 1.26 -11.77
C LEU A 26 -1.70 1.12 -10.56
N ARG A 27 -1.44 2.23 -9.86
CA ARG A 27 -0.58 2.27 -8.67
C ARG A 27 -1.18 1.49 -7.51
N LEU A 28 -2.47 1.68 -7.23
CA LEU A 28 -3.14 1.02 -6.12
C LEU A 28 -3.14 -0.50 -6.31
N ILE A 29 -3.51 -0.98 -7.51
CA ILE A 29 -3.51 -2.42 -7.79
C ILE A 29 -2.08 -2.98 -7.74
N SER A 30 -1.09 -2.28 -8.28
CA SER A 30 0.31 -2.69 -8.17
C SER A 30 0.76 -2.82 -6.70
N ASN A 31 0.40 -1.84 -5.86
CA ASN A 31 0.71 -1.86 -4.44
C ASN A 31 -0.03 -3.00 -3.73
N LEU A 32 -1.29 -3.24 -4.05
CA LEU A 32 -2.07 -4.34 -3.49
C LEU A 32 -1.45 -5.71 -3.82
N ILE A 33 -1.19 -5.97 -5.11
CA ILE A 33 -0.54 -7.22 -5.56
C ILE A 33 0.77 -7.42 -4.81
N LYS A 34 1.61 -6.39 -4.73
CA LYS A 34 2.88 -6.50 -4.03
C LYS A 34 2.72 -6.77 -2.54
N ASN A 35 1.84 -6.03 -1.87
CA ASN A 35 1.67 -6.10 -0.42
C ASN A 35 1.02 -7.41 0.04
N THR A 36 0.31 -8.11 -0.85
CA THR A 36 -0.26 -9.44 -0.57
C THR A 36 0.62 -10.60 -1.09
N THR A 37 1.75 -10.32 -1.76
CA THR A 37 2.72 -11.34 -2.17
C THR A 37 3.76 -11.55 -1.05
N PRO A 38 3.96 -12.78 -0.54
CA PRO A 38 4.89 -13.06 0.55
C PRO A 38 6.34 -12.63 0.26
N LYS A 39 7.00 -11.99 1.23
CA LYS A 39 8.41 -11.60 1.10
C LYS A 39 9.29 -12.84 0.91
N GLY A 40 10.07 -12.87 -0.19
CA GLY A 40 11.00 -13.98 -0.48
C GLY A 40 10.38 -15.16 -1.23
N SER A 41 9.06 -15.14 -1.53
CA SER A 41 8.57 -15.97 -2.62
C SER A 41 9.25 -15.47 -3.90
N GLN A 42 10.00 -16.33 -4.57
CA GLN A 42 10.27 -16.12 -6.00
C GLN A 42 8.90 -15.93 -6.64
N SER A 43 8.60 -14.73 -7.17
CA SER A 43 7.46 -14.53 -8.06
C SER A 43 7.73 -15.42 -9.27
N SER A 44 7.40 -16.71 -9.17
CA SER A 44 7.99 -17.71 -10.05
C SER A 44 7.50 -17.58 -11.50
N ASP A 45 6.49 -16.73 -11.75
CA ASP A 45 6.13 -16.33 -13.10
C ASP A 45 5.54 -14.90 -13.14
N PRO A 46 6.26 -13.94 -13.75
CA PRO A 46 5.73 -12.60 -14.05
C PRO A 46 4.42 -12.61 -14.83
N PHE A 47 4.10 -13.72 -15.52
CA PHE A 47 2.83 -13.91 -16.20
C PHE A 47 1.63 -13.82 -15.24
N TRP A 48 1.69 -14.50 -14.07
CA TRP A 48 0.54 -14.54 -13.15
C TRP A 48 0.27 -13.17 -12.55
N GLU A 49 1.30 -12.50 -12.03
CA GLU A 49 1.15 -11.16 -11.44
C GLU A 49 0.61 -10.15 -12.46
N LYS A 50 1.10 -10.19 -13.71
CA LYS A 50 0.59 -9.31 -14.79
C LYS A 50 -0.86 -9.61 -15.14
N SER A 51 -1.24 -10.88 -15.16
CA SER A 51 -2.61 -11.31 -15.49
C SER A 51 -3.60 -10.95 -14.38
N GLU A 52 -3.22 -11.16 -13.12
CA GLU A 52 -3.99 -10.71 -11.95
C GLU A 52 -4.15 -9.19 -11.95
N THR A 53 -3.06 -8.48 -12.24
CA THR A 53 -3.05 -7.01 -12.33
C THR A 53 -4.02 -6.51 -13.42
N ALA A 54 -3.99 -7.10 -14.62
CA ALA A 54 -4.88 -6.71 -15.71
C ALA A 54 -6.35 -6.91 -15.33
N LEU A 55 -6.71 -8.06 -14.76
CA LEU A 55 -8.08 -8.34 -14.32
C LEU A 55 -8.53 -7.36 -13.22
N LEU A 56 -7.72 -7.16 -12.18
CA LEU A 56 -8.08 -6.25 -11.09
C LEU A 56 -8.20 -4.80 -11.54
N GLN A 57 -7.32 -4.34 -12.44
CA GLN A 57 -7.43 -3.02 -13.05
C GLN A 57 -8.72 -2.88 -13.86
N ALA A 58 -9.08 -3.89 -14.65
CA ALA A 58 -10.33 -3.89 -15.41
C ALA A 58 -11.55 -3.76 -14.48
N LEU A 59 -11.63 -4.57 -13.42
CA LEU A 59 -12.74 -4.56 -12.47
C LEU A 59 -12.84 -3.23 -11.70
N MET A 60 -11.70 -2.74 -11.19
CA MET A 60 -11.68 -1.49 -10.43
C MET A 60 -12.03 -0.29 -11.32
N MET A 61 -11.51 -0.22 -12.54
CA MET A 61 -11.85 0.84 -13.49
C MET A 61 -13.32 0.76 -13.93
N TYR A 62 -13.86 -0.45 -14.12
CA TYR A 62 -15.28 -0.62 -14.40
C TYR A 62 -16.12 0.00 -13.28
N LEU A 63 -15.87 -0.37 -12.03
CA LEU A 63 -16.62 0.17 -10.89
C LEU A 63 -16.45 1.69 -10.77
N LEU A 64 -15.24 2.20 -10.93
CA LEU A 64 -14.95 3.64 -10.82
C LEU A 64 -15.75 4.48 -11.83
N HIS A 65 -15.88 3.98 -13.07
CA HIS A 65 -16.50 4.74 -14.17
C HIS A 65 -17.98 4.47 -14.37
N GLU A 66 -18.46 3.27 -14.02
CA GLU A 66 -19.81 2.80 -14.36
C GLU A 66 -20.72 2.55 -13.16
N ALA A 67 -20.14 2.17 -12.01
CA ALA A 67 -20.92 1.81 -10.84
C ALA A 67 -21.24 3.06 -9.98
N PRO A 68 -22.40 3.09 -9.32
CA PRO A 68 -22.71 4.16 -8.39
C PRO A 68 -21.74 4.16 -7.20
N PRO A 69 -21.49 5.30 -6.53
CA PRO A 69 -20.45 5.43 -5.49
C PRO A 69 -20.54 4.39 -4.36
N GLU A 70 -21.74 3.95 -4.00
CA GLU A 70 -21.99 2.92 -2.99
C GLU A 70 -21.49 1.52 -3.37
N GLU A 71 -21.29 1.25 -4.66
CA GLU A 71 -20.78 -0.02 -5.19
C GLU A 71 -19.27 0.04 -5.49
N GLN A 72 -18.64 1.21 -5.35
CA GLN A 72 -17.21 1.41 -5.61
C GLN A 72 -16.36 0.94 -4.43
N ASN A 73 -16.27 -0.38 -4.24
CA ASN A 73 -15.56 -0.98 -3.12
C ASN A 73 -15.03 -2.40 -3.44
N PHE A 74 -14.12 -2.90 -2.61
CA PHE A 74 -13.54 -4.24 -2.78
C PHE A 74 -14.52 -5.40 -2.60
N PRO A 75 -15.53 -5.34 -1.70
CA PRO A 75 -16.60 -6.33 -1.68
C PRO A 75 -17.30 -6.47 -3.03
N MET A 76 -17.58 -5.38 -3.74
CA MET A 76 -18.17 -5.45 -5.08
C MET A 76 -17.21 -6.07 -6.12
N ILE A 77 -15.91 -5.82 -6.01
CA ILE A 77 -14.91 -6.55 -6.84
C ILE A 77 -15.03 -8.07 -6.63
N MET A 78 -15.27 -8.52 -5.39
CA MET A 78 -15.46 -9.95 -5.11
C MET A 78 -16.76 -10.50 -5.72
N GLU A 79 -17.85 -9.74 -5.71
CA GLU A 79 -19.10 -10.11 -6.38
C GLU A 79 -18.94 -10.20 -7.91
N MET A 80 -18.20 -9.26 -8.52
CA MET A 80 -17.87 -9.32 -9.95
C MET A 80 -17.02 -10.55 -10.28
N LEU A 81 -16.03 -10.90 -9.45
CA LEU A 81 -15.21 -12.10 -9.63
C LEU A 81 -16.04 -13.39 -9.52
N ALA A 82 -16.99 -13.44 -8.59
CA ALA A 82 -17.91 -14.58 -8.47
C ALA A 82 -18.80 -14.76 -9.71
N SER A 83 -19.05 -13.66 -10.45
CA SER A 83 -19.83 -13.63 -11.68
C SER A 83 -19.01 -13.94 -12.94
N ALA A 84 -17.68 -14.10 -12.83
CA ALA A 84 -16.75 -14.32 -13.95
C ALA A 84 -16.58 -15.79 -14.34
N GLN A 85 -17.66 -16.58 -14.37
CA GLN A 85 -17.55 -18.04 -14.57
C GLN A 85 -16.90 -18.40 -15.91
N VAL A 86 -15.98 -19.37 -15.91
CA VAL A 86 -15.34 -19.89 -17.13
C VAL A 86 -15.64 -21.38 -17.28
N LYS A 87 -16.13 -21.79 -18.45
CA LYS A 87 -16.32 -23.20 -18.82
C LYS A 87 -15.15 -23.66 -19.69
N GLU A 88 -14.41 -24.66 -19.22
CA GLU A 88 -13.19 -25.12 -19.91
C GLU A 88 -13.47 -25.79 -21.27
N GLU A 89 -14.66 -26.38 -21.45
CA GLU A 89 -15.04 -27.11 -22.66
C GLU A 89 -15.92 -26.29 -23.62
N ASP A 90 -16.20 -25.03 -23.28
CA ASP A 90 -17.13 -24.16 -24.00
C ASP A 90 -16.51 -22.76 -24.09
N GLU A 91 -15.65 -22.55 -25.09
CA GLU A 91 -14.94 -21.27 -25.30
C GLU A 91 -15.90 -20.13 -25.69
N ASP A 92 -17.08 -20.46 -26.22
CA ASP A 92 -18.14 -19.52 -26.58
C ASP A 92 -19.04 -19.16 -25.37
N TYR A 93 -18.78 -19.73 -24.19
CA TYR A 93 -19.54 -19.40 -22.98
C TYR A 93 -19.28 -17.96 -22.53
N GLU A 94 -20.35 -17.20 -22.43
CA GLU A 94 -20.33 -15.84 -21.89
C GLU A 94 -20.83 -15.81 -20.44
N SER A 95 -19.98 -15.33 -19.55
CA SER A 95 -20.35 -15.07 -18.16
C SER A 95 -21.12 -13.75 -18.01
N PRO A 96 -21.86 -13.56 -16.91
CA PRO A 96 -22.43 -12.25 -16.60
C PRO A 96 -21.40 -11.11 -16.62
N LEU A 97 -20.16 -11.37 -16.20
CA LEU A 97 -19.09 -10.40 -16.27
C LEU A 97 -18.70 -10.05 -17.71
N ASP A 98 -18.65 -11.05 -18.61
CA ASP A 98 -18.38 -10.81 -20.03
C ASP A 98 -19.43 -9.89 -20.65
N ILE A 99 -20.71 -10.13 -20.35
CA ILE A 99 -21.83 -9.30 -20.84
C ILE A 99 -21.72 -7.86 -20.33
N LEU A 100 -21.25 -7.63 -19.09
CA LEU A 100 -21.05 -6.28 -18.56
C LEU A 100 -19.98 -5.51 -19.34
N PHE A 101 -18.84 -6.15 -19.62
CA PHE A 101 -17.76 -5.53 -20.37
C PHE A 101 -18.10 -5.35 -21.86
N GLU A 102 -18.82 -6.30 -22.47
CA GLU A 102 -19.29 -6.17 -23.85
C GLU A 102 -20.24 -4.97 -24.01
N ARG A 103 -21.18 -4.80 -23.08
CA ARG A 103 -22.08 -3.62 -23.08
C ARG A 103 -21.33 -2.31 -22.90
N LEU A 104 -20.31 -2.29 -22.04
CA LEU A 104 -19.45 -1.12 -21.88
C LEU A 104 -18.71 -0.84 -23.19
N GLU A 105 -18.14 -1.84 -23.84
CA GLU A 105 -17.43 -1.72 -25.11
C GLU A 105 -18.34 -1.19 -26.24
N MET A 106 -19.59 -1.63 -26.30
CA MET A 106 -20.56 -1.12 -27.29
C MET A 106 -20.81 0.39 -27.16
N ARG A 107 -20.74 0.93 -25.94
CA ARG A 107 -20.95 2.36 -25.67
C ARG A 107 -19.64 3.16 -25.72
N GLU A 108 -18.57 2.59 -25.17
CA GLU A 108 -17.24 3.22 -25.02
C GLU A 108 -16.11 2.25 -25.41
N PRO A 109 -15.86 2.05 -26.72
CA PRO A 109 -14.84 1.11 -27.20
C PRO A 109 -13.41 1.43 -26.72
N GLU A 110 -13.16 2.71 -26.42
CA GLU A 110 -11.85 3.18 -25.99
C GLU A 110 -11.62 3.10 -24.47
N SER A 111 -12.60 2.60 -23.71
CA SER A 111 -12.53 2.45 -22.25
C SER A 111 -11.30 1.64 -21.83
N ILE A 112 -10.56 2.16 -20.84
CA ILE A 112 -9.37 1.45 -20.31
C ILE A 112 -9.79 0.17 -19.59
N ALA A 113 -10.95 0.16 -18.92
CA ALA A 113 -11.50 -1.02 -18.28
C ALA A 113 -11.68 -2.17 -19.29
N VAL A 114 -12.29 -1.86 -20.45
CA VAL A 114 -12.48 -2.82 -21.56
C VAL A 114 -11.13 -3.31 -22.09
N LYS A 115 -10.19 -2.40 -22.35
CA LYS A 115 -8.84 -2.76 -22.84
C LYS A 115 -8.10 -3.71 -21.88
N GLN A 116 -8.20 -3.48 -20.57
CA GLN A 116 -7.61 -4.34 -19.56
C GLN A 116 -8.34 -5.70 -19.47
N TYR A 117 -9.66 -5.70 -19.59
CA TYR A 117 -10.44 -6.94 -19.62
C TYR A 117 -10.09 -7.81 -20.83
N HIS A 118 -9.89 -7.20 -22.01
CA HIS A 118 -9.42 -7.90 -23.20
C HIS A 118 -8.06 -8.57 -23.02
N ILE A 119 -7.14 -7.94 -22.27
CA ILE A 119 -5.85 -8.58 -21.94
C ILE A 119 -6.07 -9.86 -21.12
N TYR A 120 -6.99 -9.84 -20.15
CA TYR A 120 -7.37 -11.03 -19.40
C TYR A 120 -8.02 -12.10 -20.30
N LYS A 121 -8.94 -11.70 -21.21
CA LYS A 121 -9.64 -12.61 -22.12
C LYS A 121 -8.76 -13.25 -23.19
N GLN A 122 -7.51 -12.81 -23.37
CA GLN A 122 -6.53 -13.52 -24.21
C GLN A 122 -6.08 -14.87 -23.61
N ALA A 123 -6.32 -15.09 -22.31
CA ALA A 123 -6.02 -16.36 -21.67
C ALA A 123 -7.03 -17.45 -22.09
N ALA A 124 -6.54 -18.61 -22.52
CA ALA A 124 -7.38 -19.79 -22.78
C ALA A 124 -8.16 -20.21 -21.52
N GLY A 125 -9.31 -20.89 -21.68
CA GLY A 125 -10.26 -21.14 -20.58
C GLY A 125 -9.65 -21.69 -19.28
N LYS A 126 -8.75 -22.68 -19.37
CA LYS A 126 -8.04 -23.23 -18.20
C LYS A 126 -7.12 -22.20 -17.50
N THR A 127 -6.44 -21.37 -18.29
CA THR A 127 -5.57 -20.30 -17.78
C THR A 127 -6.41 -19.16 -17.18
N ALA A 128 -7.47 -18.74 -17.86
CA ALA A 128 -8.41 -17.72 -17.38
C ALA A 128 -9.03 -18.10 -16.02
N LYS A 129 -9.44 -19.36 -15.88
CA LYS A 129 -9.93 -19.92 -14.61
C LYS A 129 -8.85 -19.93 -13.52
N SER A 130 -7.60 -20.23 -13.89
CA SER A 130 -6.49 -20.21 -12.92
C SER A 130 -6.20 -18.79 -12.43
N ILE A 131 -6.26 -17.79 -13.31
CA ILE A 131 -6.14 -16.36 -12.96
C ILE A 131 -7.25 -15.96 -11.98
N LEU A 132 -8.51 -16.31 -12.28
CA LEU A 132 -9.65 -16.01 -11.40
C LEU A 132 -9.49 -16.60 -10.01
N ILE A 133 -9.07 -17.86 -9.91
CA ILE A 133 -8.82 -18.51 -8.62
C ILE A 133 -7.69 -17.77 -7.88
N SER A 134 -6.61 -17.40 -8.57
CA SER A 134 -5.48 -16.69 -7.96
C SER A 134 -5.91 -15.33 -7.38
N VAL A 135 -6.63 -14.52 -8.15
CA VAL A 135 -7.18 -13.24 -7.68
C VAL A 135 -8.16 -13.45 -6.52
N GLY A 136 -9.07 -14.42 -6.63
CA GLY A 136 -10.05 -14.73 -5.59
C GLY A 136 -9.40 -15.15 -4.27
N VAL A 137 -8.33 -15.95 -4.31
CA VAL A 137 -7.56 -16.34 -3.11
C VAL A 137 -6.83 -15.15 -2.52
N ARG A 138 -6.22 -14.30 -3.36
CA ARG A 138 -5.50 -13.09 -2.93
C ARG A 138 -6.42 -12.11 -2.20
N LEU A 139 -7.63 -11.94 -2.71
CA LEU A 139 -8.63 -11.02 -2.15
C LEU A 139 -9.58 -11.69 -1.13
N ALA A 140 -9.34 -12.95 -0.74
CA ALA A 140 -10.27 -13.71 0.09
C ALA A 140 -10.63 -13.04 1.43
N ALA A 141 -9.72 -12.22 1.98
CA ALA A 141 -9.98 -11.44 3.18
C ALA A 141 -11.21 -10.52 3.05
N PHE A 142 -11.48 -9.97 1.86
CA PHE A 142 -12.64 -9.11 1.60
C PHE A 142 -13.99 -9.86 1.62
N ASN A 143 -13.99 -11.21 1.61
CA ASN A 143 -15.20 -11.99 1.84
C ASN A 143 -15.58 -12.07 3.33
N LEU A 144 -14.65 -11.76 4.24
CA LEU A 144 -14.94 -11.72 5.66
C LEU A 144 -15.79 -10.48 5.94
N LYS A 145 -16.99 -10.68 6.51
CA LYS A 145 -17.94 -9.59 6.78
C LYS A 145 -17.28 -8.38 7.48
N GLN A 146 -16.43 -8.64 8.47
CA GLN A 146 -15.74 -7.59 9.22
C GLN A 146 -14.82 -6.74 8.35
N ILE A 147 -14.12 -7.35 7.39
CA ILE A 147 -13.22 -6.64 6.47
C ILE A 147 -14.00 -5.97 5.34
N ALA A 148 -15.07 -6.62 4.86
CA ALA A 148 -15.99 -6.01 3.92
C ALA A 148 -16.60 -4.73 4.49
N ASP A 149 -17.16 -4.78 5.71
CA ASP A 149 -17.73 -3.61 6.39
C ASP A 149 -16.66 -2.52 6.59
N LEU A 150 -15.44 -2.90 7.02
CA LEU A 150 -14.30 -2.00 7.23
C LEU A 150 -13.83 -1.29 5.94
N THR A 151 -14.07 -1.88 4.76
CA THR A 151 -13.55 -1.38 3.48
C THR A 151 -14.60 -0.97 2.46
N CYS A 152 -15.88 -1.00 2.86
CA CYS A 152 -17.01 -0.64 2.00
C CYS A 152 -17.18 0.88 1.88
N THR A 153 -17.00 1.60 2.99
CA THR A 153 -17.13 3.06 3.06
C THR A 153 -15.84 3.71 3.53
N ASP A 154 -15.72 5.03 3.37
CA ASP A 154 -14.59 5.78 3.89
C ASP A 154 -15.03 6.77 4.97
N GLU A 155 -14.31 6.74 6.08
CA GLU A 155 -14.45 7.71 7.17
C GLU A 155 -13.10 8.28 7.60
N LEU A 156 -12.00 7.93 6.91
CA LEU A 156 -10.66 8.37 7.28
C LEU A 156 -10.36 9.81 6.83
N ASP A 157 -10.94 10.26 5.70
CA ASP A 157 -10.76 11.62 5.17
C ASP A 157 -9.27 12.03 5.19
N LEU A 158 -8.41 11.24 4.52
CA LEU A 158 -6.94 11.39 4.62
C LEU A 158 -6.45 12.79 4.21
N ALA A 159 -7.16 13.48 3.31
CA ALA A 159 -6.83 14.84 2.89
C ALA A 159 -6.84 15.81 4.08
N SER A 160 -7.82 15.64 4.97
CA SER A 160 -8.01 16.54 6.09
C SER A 160 -6.89 16.57 7.11
N ILE A 161 -6.07 15.51 7.16
CA ILE A 161 -4.91 15.40 8.06
C ILE A 161 -3.92 16.54 7.80
N GLY A 162 -3.80 16.99 6.55
CA GLY A 162 -2.96 18.12 6.16
C GLY A 162 -3.61 19.51 6.27
N GLU A 163 -4.93 19.57 6.53
CA GLU A 163 -5.71 20.82 6.46
C GLU A 163 -6.29 21.25 7.81
N LYS A 164 -6.59 20.31 8.71
CA LYS A 164 -7.07 20.56 10.07
C LYS A 164 -6.35 19.64 11.06
N LYS A 165 -6.46 19.94 12.35
CA LYS A 165 -5.83 19.13 13.41
C LYS A 165 -6.53 17.77 13.52
N VAL A 166 -5.91 16.72 12.98
CA VAL A 166 -6.40 15.33 13.01
C VAL A 166 -5.28 14.41 13.47
N ALA A 167 -5.63 13.33 14.15
CA ALA A 167 -4.72 12.23 14.45
C ALA A 167 -5.32 10.92 13.92
N LEU A 168 -4.58 10.27 13.02
CA LEU A 168 -4.90 8.92 12.54
C LEU A 168 -4.07 7.91 13.30
N PHE A 169 -4.74 6.96 13.94
CA PHE A 169 -4.12 5.81 14.59
C PHE A 169 -4.43 4.58 13.76
N CYS A 170 -3.41 3.81 13.37
CA CYS A 170 -3.53 2.51 12.72
C CYS A 170 -3.13 1.43 13.73
N CYS A 171 -4.10 0.68 14.26
CA CYS A 171 -3.85 -0.38 15.23
C CYS A 171 -3.69 -1.72 14.50
N ILE A 172 -2.58 -2.39 14.73
CA ILE A 172 -2.17 -3.61 14.02
C ILE A 172 -2.01 -4.73 15.05
N PRO A 173 -2.59 -5.92 14.83
CA PRO A 173 -2.34 -7.06 15.69
C PRO A 173 -0.88 -7.50 15.64
N ASP A 174 -0.33 -7.88 16.79
CA ASP A 174 1.06 -8.30 16.98
C ASP A 174 1.32 -9.73 16.46
N ALA A 175 0.35 -10.62 16.65
CA ALA A 175 0.47 -12.03 16.31
C ALA A 175 0.08 -12.35 14.85
N ASP A 176 -0.88 -11.61 14.28
CA ASP A 176 -1.44 -11.87 12.95
C ASP A 176 -1.08 -10.74 11.99
N THR A 177 -0.24 -11.04 11.01
CA THR A 177 0.22 -10.06 10.00
C THR A 177 -0.58 -10.12 8.70
N SER A 178 -1.60 -10.98 8.62
CA SER A 178 -2.34 -11.28 7.38
C SER A 178 -3.03 -10.05 6.77
N LEU A 179 -3.42 -9.07 7.59
CA LEU A 179 -4.13 -7.87 7.18
C LEU A 179 -3.26 -6.60 7.16
N ASN A 180 -1.96 -6.70 7.44
CA ASN A 180 -1.05 -5.54 7.50
C ASN A 180 -0.95 -4.80 6.16
N TYR A 181 -1.29 -5.47 5.05
CA TYR A 181 -1.37 -4.84 3.73
C TYR A 181 -2.42 -3.72 3.65
N LEU A 182 -3.50 -3.78 4.45
CA LEU A 182 -4.52 -2.72 4.51
C LEU A 182 -3.89 -1.41 5.02
N VAL A 183 -3.07 -1.50 6.08
CA VAL A 183 -2.33 -0.34 6.61
C VAL A 183 -1.29 0.14 5.61
N GLY A 184 -0.63 -0.78 4.89
CA GLY A 184 0.29 -0.40 3.81
C GLY A 184 -0.38 0.33 2.65
N MET A 185 -1.61 -0.03 2.32
CA MET A 185 -2.44 0.72 1.37
C MET A 185 -2.79 2.10 1.91
N ILE A 186 -3.22 2.21 3.18
CA ILE A 186 -3.49 3.50 3.83
C ILE A 186 -2.25 4.39 3.80
N TYR A 187 -1.06 3.88 4.10
CA TYR A 187 0.18 4.67 4.03
C TYR A 187 0.46 5.15 2.60
N SER A 188 0.33 4.27 1.62
CA SER A 188 0.52 4.62 0.21
C SER A 188 -0.42 5.74 -0.22
N GLN A 189 -1.71 5.62 0.11
CA GLN A 189 -2.71 6.62 -0.22
C GLN A 189 -2.53 7.91 0.60
N LEU A 190 -2.21 7.81 1.89
CA LEU A 190 -1.95 8.98 2.74
C LEU A 190 -0.86 9.86 2.14
N PHE A 191 0.31 9.30 1.78
CA PHE A 191 1.38 10.10 1.18
C PHE A 191 0.97 10.69 -0.18
N GLN A 192 0.27 9.93 -1.02
CA GLN A 192 -0.23 10.41 -2.31
C GLN A 192 -1.23 11.56 -2.16
N THR A 193 -2.22 11.39 -1.29
CA THR A 193 -3.25 12.38 -1.00
C THR A 193 -2.62 13.64 -0.40
N LEU A 194 -1.73 13.51 0.58
CA LEU A 194 -1.07 14.68 1.18
C LEU A 194 -0.17 15.41 0.17
N TYR A 195 0.50 14.70 -0.72
CA TYR A 195 1.27 15.32 -1.81
C TYR A 195 0.37 16.08 -2.77
N TYR A 196 -0.76 15.48 -3.15
CA TYR A 196 -1.75 16.13 -3.99
C TYR A 196 -2.30 17.41 -3.33
N VAL A 197 -2.71 17.33 -2.06
CA VAL A 197 -3.23 18.46 -1.28
C VAL A 197 -2.19 19.57 -1.21
N ALA A 198 -0.94 19.25 -0.86
CA ALA A 198 0.14 20.22 -0.83
C ALA A 198 0.35 20.89 -2.19
N ASP A 199 0.57 20.10 -3.25
CA ASP A 199 1.03 20.61 -4.55
C ASP A 199 -0.09 21.27 -5.37
N ARG A 200 -1.32 20.77 -5.27
CA ARG A 200 -2.46 21.21 -6.11
C ARG A 200 -3.39 22.19 -5.40
N LEU A 201 -3.59 22.05 -4.10
CA LEU A 201 -4.55 22.87 -3.36
C LEU A 201 -3.89 24.02 -2.60
N HIS A 202 -2.66 23.82 -2.10
CA HIS A 202 -2.00 24.77 -1.18
C HIS A 202 -0.64 25.30 -1.67
N GLY A 203 -0.32 25.14 -2.96
CA GLY A 203 0.85 25.80 -3.57
C GLY A 203 2.21 25.24 -3.13
N GLY A 204 2.26 23.96 -2.77
CA GLY A 204 3.47 23.19 -2.49
C GLY A 204 3.70 22.83 -1.02
N LYS A 205 2.83 23.27 -0.08
CA LYS A 205 2.96 22.98 1.35
C LYS A 205 1.61 22.74 2.00
N LEU A 206 1.54 21.77 2.91
CA LEU A 206 0.35 21.57 3.72
C LEU A 206 0.15 22.75 4.71
N PRO A 207 -1.11 23.23 4.89
CA PRO A 207 -1.45 24.23 5.89
C PRO A 207 -1.12 23.80 7.32
N ILE A 208 -1.37 22.53 7.64
CA ILE A 208 -1.04 21.91 8.93
C ILE A 208 0.08 20.90 8.70
N PRO A 209 1.26 21.06 9.35
CA PRO A 209 2.33 20.08 9.24
C PRO A 209 1.89 18.70 9.72
N VAL A 210 2.20 17.68 8.95
CA VAL A 210 1.87 16.28 9.27
C VAL A 210 3.11 15.56 9.74
N HIS A 211 3.01 14.90 10.88
CA HIS A 211 4.09 14.09 11.45
C HIS A 211 3.64 12.64 11.57
N CYS A 212 4.29 11.75 10.83
CA CYS A 212 4.03 10.31 10.85
C CYS A 212 4.96 9.63 11.86
N ILE A 213 4.40 9.09 12.94
CA ILE A 213 5.14 8.25 13.90
C ILE A 213 4.94 6.80 13.49
N MET A 214 6.01 6.13 13.07
CA MET A 214 5.96 4.78 12.53
C MET A 214 6.67 3.83 13.50
N ASP A 215 5.96 3.34 14.52
CA ASP A 215 6.54 2.46 15.55
C ASP A 215 6.80 1.03 15.05
N GLU A 216 5.86 0.48 14.29
CA GLU A 216 5.89 -0.82 13.65
C GLU A 216 6.41 -0.75 12.21
N TRP A 217 7.26 0.23 11.90
CA TRP A 217 7.72 0.50 10.53
C TRP A 217 8.29 -0.73 9.81
N ALA A 218 8.98 -1.61 10.55
CA ALA A 218 9.58 -2.81 9.98
C ALA A 218 8.56 -3.92 9.63
N ASN A 219 7.39 -3.90 10.27
CA ASN A 219 6.36 -4.94 10.18
C ASN A 219 5.20 -4.56 9.24
N VAL A 220 5.16 -3.31 8.78
CA VAL A 220 4.15 -2.83 7.83
C VAL A 220 4.67 -2.88 6.39
N ALA A 221 3.75 -3.09 5.44
CA ALA A 221 4.04 -2.96 4.03
C ALA A 221 4.22 -1.48 3.66
N LEU A 222 5.45 -1.07 3.38
CA LEU A 222 5.78 0.31 3.03
C LEU A 222 5.56 0.57 1.52
N PRO A 223 5.26 1.81 1.13
CA PRO A 223 5.28 2.19 -0.29
C PRO A 223 6.64 1.91 -0.94
N ASP A 224 6.65 1.47 -2.19
CA ASP A 224 7.87 1.12 -2.93
C ASP A 224 8.89 2.25 -3.00
N ASP A 225 8.38 3.45 -3.22
CA ASP A 225 9.17 4.66 -3.32
C ASP A 225 9.33 5.36 -1.95
N PHE A 226 9.20 4.65 -0.83
CA PHE A 226 9.27 5.26 0.51
C PHE A 226 10.56 6.06 0.73
N GLU A 227 11.71 5.59 0.23
CA GLU A 227 12.98 6.34 0.29
C GLU A 227 12.89 7.70 -0.44
N LYS A 228 12.25 7.72 -1.62
CA LYS A 228 12.02 8.96 -2.39
C LYS A 228 10.99 9.86 -1.71
N ILE A 229 9.96 9.27 -1.10
CA ILE A 229 8.98 10.00 -0.29
C ILE A 229 9.70 10.68 0.87
N LEU A 230 10.48 9.93 1.66
CA LEU A 230 11.24 10.43 2.79
C LEU A 230 12.17 11.60 2.40
N ALA A 231 12.85 11.50 1.26
CA ALA A 231 13.73 12.57 0.76
C ALA A 231 12.99 13.85 0.31
N THR A 232 11.72 13.75 -0.09
CA THR A 232 10.98 14.86 -0.73
C THR A 232 9.82 15.41 0.10
N MET A 233 9.38 14.72 1.14
CA MET A 233 8.18 15.06 1.91
C MET A 233 8.36 16.34 2.75
N ARG A 234 9.61 16.67 3.14
CA ARG A 234 9.95 17.86 3.93
C ARG A 234 9.49 19.15 3.26
N SER A 235 9.64 19.26 1.93
CA SER A 235 9.26 20.48 1.21
C SER A 235 7.76 20.75 1.28
N ARG A 236 6.95 19.72 1.55
CA ARG A 236 5.49 19.73 1.65
C ARG A 236 4.96 19.83 3.08
N SER A 237 5.83 20.09 4.07
CA SER A 237 5.49 20.13 5.50
C SER A 237 5.07 18.77 6.07
N ILE A 238 5.65 17.68 5.57
CA ILE A 238 5.46 16.31 6.08
C ILE A 238 6.79 15.84 6.68
N SER A 239 6.75 15.17 7.82
CA SER A 239 7.91 14.54 8.48
C SER A 239 7.56 13.15 9.01
N CYS A 240 8.58 12.30 9.18
CA CYS A 240 8.42 10.95 9.73
C CYS A 240 9.42 10.70 10.85
N SER A 241 8.97 10.07 11.93
CA SER A 241 9.82 9.39 12.90
C SER A 241 9.72 7.90 12.68
N ILE A 242 10.79 7.32 12.13
CA ILE A 242 10.91 5.88 11.91
C ILE A 242 11.50 5.26 13.18
N ILE A 243 10.77 4.35 13.80
CA ILE A 243 11.23 3.63 15.00
C ILE A 243 11.53 2.19 14.58
N VAL A 244 12.72 1.74 14.93
CA VAL A 244 13.17 0.36 14.69
C VAL A 244 13.84 -0.18 15.95
N GLN A 245 13.81 -1.49 16.12
CA GLN A 245 14.45 -2.15 17.26
C GLN A 245 15.97 -2.23 17.07
N ASN A 246 16.43 -2.37 15.82
CA ASN A 246 17.83 -2.53 15.48
C ASN A 246 18.10 -2.16 14.02
N MET A 247 19.38 -1.93 13.67
CA MET A 247 19.78 -1.57 12.31
C MET A 247 19.58 -2.72 11.31
N SER A 248 19.62 -3.98 11.78
CA SER A 248 19.35 -5.15 10.95
C SER A 248 17.95 -5.11 10.30
N GLN A 249 16.92 -4.56 10.96
CA GLN A 249 15.60 -4.37 10.36
C GLN A 249 15.64 -3.42 9.16
N ILE A 250 16.37 -2.30 9.26
CA ILE A 250 16.52 -1.35 8.15
C ILE A 250 17.29 -2.01 7.00
N LYS A 251 18.40 -2.68 7.30
CA LYS A 251 19.21 -3.39 6.29
C LYS A 251 18.43 -4.50 5.59
N ALA A 252 17.56 -5.22 6.30
CA ALA A 252 16.74 -6.27 5.70
C ALA A 252 15.72 -5.72 4.69
N LEU A 253 15.15 -4.54 4.98
CA LEU A 253 14.13 -3.91 4.14
C LEU A 253 14.73 -3.14 2.96
N PHE A 254 15.82 -2.41 3.20
CA PHE A 254 16.40 -1.48 2.23
C PHE A 254 17.76 -1.92 1.68
N LYS A 255 18.22 -3.15 1.95
CA LYS A 255 19.44 -3.80 1.39
C LYS A 255 20.57 -2.84 1.05
N ASP A 256 20.68 -2.40 -0.20
CA ASP A 256 21.77 -1.56 -0.71
C ASP A 256 21.54 -0.05 -0.49
N SER A 257 20.30 0.39 -0.22
CA SER A 257 19.92 1.80 -0.01
C SER A 257 19.65 2.18 1.45
N TRP A 258 19.91 1.29 2.41
CA TRP A 258 19.68 1.56 3.84
C TRP A 258 20.45 2.80 4.34
N GLU A 259 21.66 3.05 3.84
CA GLU A 259 22.46 4.23 4.19
C GLU A 259 21.81 5.53 3.69
N SER A 260 21.21 5.49 2.50
CA SER A 260 20.46 6.62 1.94
C SER A 260 19.21 6.92 2.77
N LEU A 261 18.48 5.89 3.20
CA LEU A 261 17.34 6.04 4.10
C LEU A 261 17.76 6.70 5.43
N ALA A 262 18.82 6.20 6.05
CA ALA A 262 19.36 6.77 7.29
C ALA A 262 19.85 8.21 7.08
N GLY A 263 20.50 8.50 5.95
CA GLY A 263 20.99 9.83 5.59
C GLY A 263 19.89 10.87 5.33
N ASN A 264 18.67 10.43 4.98
CA ASN A 264 17.51 11.30 4.85
C ASN A 264 16.85 11.64 6.21
N CYS A 265 17.30 11.03 7.31
CA CYS A 265 16.84 11.33 8.66
C CYS A 265 17.80 12.32 9.32
N ASP A 266 17.33 13.54 9.61
CA ASP A 266 18.14 14.60 10.22
C ASP A 266 18.54 14.28 11.69
N GLU A 267 17.75 13.44 12.37
CA GLU A 267 17.91 13.12 13.79
C GLU A 267 17.96 11.60 14.01
N LEU A 268 18.83 11.17 14.92
CA LEU A 268 18.96 9.78 15.36
C LEU A 268 18.87 9.71 16.90
N LEU A 269 17.80 9.10 17.39
CA LEU A 269 17.63 8.80 18.82
C LEU A 269 18.00 7.34 19.09
N TYR A 270 19.09 7.13 19.82
CA TYR A 270 19.53 5.80 20.23
C TYR A 270 19.23 5.53 21.71
N LEU A 271 18.35 4.57 21.97
CA LEU A 271 17.89 4.21 23.33
C LEU A 271 18.60 2.97 23.92
N GLY A 272 19.63 2.46 23.25
CA GLY A 272 20.33 1.23 23.63
C GLY A 272 19.94 0.03 22.76
N GLY A 273 20.63 -1.09 22.97
CA GLY A 273 20.47 -2.31 22.19
C GLY A 273 21.52 -3.36 22.56
N ASN A 274 21.38 -4.57 22.00
CA ASN A 274 22.34 -5.67 22.22
C ASN A 274 23.09 -6.06 20.93
N GLU A 275 22.80 -5.39 19.82
CA GLU A 275 23.39 -5.72 18.52
C GLU A 275 24.74 -5.03 18.32
N LYS A 276 25.79 -5.83 18.13
CA LYS A 276 27.17 -5.33 17.94
C LYS A 276 27.32 -4.40 16.73
N GLU A 277 26.61 -4.68 15.63
CA GLU A 277 26.68 -3.83 14.44
C GLU A 277 26.09 -2.45 14.69
N THR A 278 24.92 -2.38 15.34
CA THR A 278 24.32 -1.12 15.77
C THR A 278 25.26 -0.35 16.71
N HIS A 279 25.89 -1.03 17.68
CA HIS A 279 26.89 -0.38 18.54
C HIS A 279 28.05 0.23 17.76
N LYS A 280 28.58 -0.49 16.77
CA LYS A 280 29.68 0.00 15.94
C LYS A 280 29.23 1.22 15.14
N TYR A 281 28.06 1.16 14.51
CA TYR A 281 27.49 2.27 13.76
C TYR A 281 27.31 3.54 14.63
N ILE A 282 26.70 3.41 15.82
CA ILE A 282 26.53 4.53 16.75
C ILE A 282 27.88 5.07 17.24
N SER A 283 28.83 4.18 17.56
CA SER A 283 30.17 4.58 17.99
C SER A 283 30.94 5.33 16.91
N GLU A 284 30.74 4.99 15.63
CA GLU A 284 31.35 5.69 14.50
C GLU A 284 30.71 7.06 14.28
N LEU A 285 29.38 7.17 14.39
CA LEU A 285 28.65 8.44 14.29
C LEU A 285 29.01 9.44 15.41
N LEU A 286 29.16 8.97 16.65
CA LEU A 286 29.59 9.82 17.78
C LEU A 286 31.02 10.34 17.61
N GLY A 287 31.83 9.67 16.78
CA GLY A 287 33.20 10.03 16.52
C GLY A 287 34.12 9.79 17.72
N LYS A 288 35.29 10.43 17.68
CA LYS A 288 36.30 10.35 18.74
C LYS A 288 36.63 11.75 19.22
N GLU A 289 36.73 11.92 20.53
CA GLU A 289 37.26 13.13 21.12
C GLU A 289 38.71 12.90 21.56
N THR A 290 39.59 13.85 21.25
CA THR A 290 40.99 13.80 21.72
C THR A 290 41.06 14.36 23.14
N ILE A 291 41.34 13.50 24.11
CA ILE A 291 41.49 13.90 25.51
C ILE A 291 42.95 14.22 25.79
N VAL A 292 43.25 15.47 26.14
CA VAL A 292 44.58 15.86 26.65
C VAL A 292 44.68 15.41 28.11
N ARG A 293 45.49 14.39 28.37
CA ARG A 293 45.82 13.98 29.75
C ARG A 293 47.04 14.77 30.23
N PRO A 294 46.98 15.47 31.38
CA PRO A 294 48.16 16.09 31.96
C PRO A 294 49.23 15.02 32.25
N LEU A 295 50.47 15.32 31.87
CA LEU A 295 51.65 14.51 32.20
C LEU A 295 51.89 14.57 33.71
N GLY A 296 51.24 13.66 34.44
CA GLY A 296 51.40 13.55 35.89
C GLY A 296 50.33 12.68 36.50
N CYS A 297 50.72 11.42 36.78
CA CYS A 297 50.04 10.35 37.51
C CYS A 297 49.82 9.11 36.63
N MET A 298 50.93 8.40 36.36
CA MET A 298 50.87 6.94 36.28
C MET A 298 50.77 6.40 37.73
N PRO A 299 50.04 5.28 37.96
CA PRO A 299 50.07 4.57 39.24
C PRO A 299 51.46 4.02 39.57
#